data_AF-A0A3D0Q7T0-F1
#
_entry.id   AF-A0A3D0Q7T0-F1
#
_cell.length_a   1.000
_cell.length_b   1.000
_cell.length_c   1.000
_cell.angle_alpha   90.00
_cell.angle_beta   90.00
_cell.angle_gamma   90.00
#
_symmetry.space_group_name_H-M   'P 1'
#
loop_
_entity.id
_entity.type
_entity.pdbx_description
1 polymer ?
#
loop_
_entity_poly.entity_id
_entity_poly.type
_entity_poly.pdbx_seq_one_letter_code
_entity_poly.pdbx_strand_id
1 'polypeptide(L)' 'MRVLGIETSCDETGIAVYDDEQGLLSHTLYSQVKLHADYGGVV' A
#
# COMPACT_ATOMS: atom_id res chain seq x y z
N MET A 1 -13.61 16.62 0.17
CA MET A 1 -12.19 16.63 0.61
C MET A 1 -11.47 15.40 0.06
N ARG A 2 -10.20 15.54 -0.33
CA ARG A 2 -9.38 14.41 -0.77
C ARG A 2 -8.26 14.11 0.21
N VAL A 3 -8.06 12.83 0.50
CA VAL A 3 -7.03 12.30 1.40
C VAL A 3 -6.09 11.40 0.61
N LEU A 4 -4.78 11.60 0.78
CA LEU A 4 -3.73 10.72 0.28
C LEU A 4 -3.32 9.76 1.40
N GLY A 5 -3.59 8.46 1.23
CA GLY A 5 -3.12 7.41 2.12
C GLY A 5 -1.77 6.87 1.66
N ILE A 6 -0.85 6.71 2.61
CA ILE A 6 0.46 6.09 2.42
C ILE A 6 0.59 4.99 3.47
N GLU A 7 0.78 3.76 3.03
CA GLU A 7 0.92 2.58 3.89
C GLU A 7 2.29 1.93 3.65
N THR A 8 3.12 1.89 4.70
CA THR A 8 4.50 1.36 4.66
C THR A 8 4.88 0.69 6.00
N SER A 9 3.92 0.05 6.69
CA SER A 9 4.17 -0.53 8.03
C SER A 9 4.97 -1.84 8.01
N CYS A 10 4.89 -2.62 6.93
CA CYS A 10 5.52 -3.94 6.80
C CYS A 10 6.21 -4.09 5.43
N ASP A 11 5.79 -5.06 4.63
CA ASP A 11 6.41 -5.44 3.35
C ASP A 11 5.60 -5.01 2.12
N GLU A 12 4.46 -4.35 2.32
CA GLU A 12 3.75 -3.63 1.28
C GLU A 12 4.08 -2.14 1.25
N THR A 13 4.02 -1.57 0.05
CA THR A 13 3.88 -0.14 -0.17
C THR A 13 2.54 0.10 -0.83
N GLY A 14 1.60 0.67 -0.08
CA GLY A 14 0.26 1.02 -0.53
C GLY A 14 0.09 2.52 -0.68
N ILE A 15 -0.50 2.95 -1.80
CA ILE A 15 -0.89 4.36 -2.02
C ILE A 15 -2.36 4.38 -2.43
N ALA A 16 -3.14 5.26 -1.81
CA ALA A 16 -4.55 5.44 -2.13
C ALA A 16 -4.95 6.92 -2.15
N VAL A 17 -5.90 7.27 -3.02
CA VAL A 17 -6.60 8.56 -2.98
C VAL A 17 -8.05 8.30 -2.66
N TYR A 18 -8.50 8.84 -1.53
CA TYR A 18 -9.88 8.77 -1.08
C TYR A 18 -10.54 10.14 -1.15
N ASP A 19 -11.77 10.19 -1.62
CA ASP A 19 -12.62 11.37 -1.70
C ASP A 19 -13.85 11.12 -0.81
N ASP A 20 -14.22 12.08 0.03
CA ASP A 20 -15.30 11.93 1.01
C ASP A 20 -16.70 11.76 0.37
N GLU A 21 -16.90 12.22 -0.86
CA GLU A 21 -18.16 12.09 -1.59
C GLU A 21 -18.12 10.94 -2.60
N GLN A 22 -16.99 10.74 -3.27
CA GLN A 22 -16.85 9.76 -4.35
C GLN A 22 -16.24 8.42 -3.92
N GLY A 23 -15.75 8.32 -2.69
CA GLY A 23 -15.10 7.11 -2.17
C GLY A 23 -13.67 6.94 -2.71
N LEU A 24 -13.26 5.69 -2.95
CA LEU A 24 -11.91 5.37 -3.39
C LEU A 24 -11.71 5.71 -4.87
N LEU A 25 -10.86 6.69 -5.15
CA LEU A 25 -10.58 7.14 -6.52
C LEU A 25 -9.44 6.36 -7.18
N SER A 26 -8.39 6.04 -6.42
CA SER A 26 -7.29 5.23 -6.90
C SER A 26 -6.63 4.46 -5.76
N HIS A 27 -6.07 3.31 -6.09
CA HIS A 27 -5.28 2.49 -5.19
C HIS A 27 -4.23 1.74 -5.98
N THR A 28 -3.01 1.69 -5.45
CA THR A 28 -1.95 0.81 -5.94
C THR A 28 -1.24 0.17 -4.76
N LEU A 29 -0.78 -1.05 -4.97
CA LEU A 29 -0.11 -1.86 -3.97
C LEU A 29 1.09 -2.54 -4.62
N TYR A 30 2.24 -2.38 -3.99
CA TYR A 30 3.44 -3.13 -4.30
C TYR A 30 3.77 -4.04 -3.11
N SER A 31 3.97 -5.33 -3.36
CA SER A 31 4.31 -6.31 -2.32
C SER A 31 5.76 -6.77 -2.48
N GLN A 32 6.49 -6.78 -1.37
CA GLN A 32 7.88 -7.23 -1.29
C GLN A 32 7.98 -8.72 -0.95
N VAL A 33 6.89 -9.49 -0.93
CA VAL A 33 6.92 -10.94 -0.62
C VAL A 33 7.98 -11.70 -1.42
N LYS A 34 8.15 -11.38 -2.71
CA LYS A 34 9.19 -12.01 -3.55
C LYS A 34 10.61 -11.69 -3.09
N LEU A 35 10.84 -10.48 -2.57
CA LEU A 35 12.14 -10.07 -2.04
C LEU A 35 12.46 -10.80 -0.74
N HIS A 36 11.46 -10.92 0.13
CA HIS A 36 11.59 -11.54 1.46
C HIS A 36 11.58 -13.07 1.43
N ALA A 37 11.12 -13.68 0.34
CA ALA A 37 11.03 -15.13 0.19
C ALA A 37 12.39 -15.84 0.38
N ASP A 38 13.47 -15.24 -0.12
CA ASP A 38 14.82 -15.80 -0.01
C ASP A 38 15.37 -15.82 1.43
N TYR A 39 14.76 -15.05 2.33
CA TYR A 39 15.17 -14.91 3.72
C TYR A 39 14.27 -15.67 4.70
N GLY A 40 13.24 -16.36 4.20
CA GLY A 40 12.30 -17.15 5.02
C GLY A 40 11.29 -16.30 5.80
N GLY A 41 11.14 -15.03 5.47
CA GLY A 41 10.22 -14.08 6.13
C GLY A 41 10.61 -12.64 5.86
N VAL A 42 9.78 -11.69 6.30
CA VAL A 42 10.07 -10.26 6.21
C VAL A 42 11.33 -9.94 7.01
N VAL A 43 12.28 -9.24 6.37
CA VAL A 43 13.59 -8.85 6.95
C VAL A 43 13.87 -7.36 6.84
#